data_AF-A0A7C1VT46-F1
#
_entry.id   AF-A0A7C1VT46-F1
#
_cell.length_a   1.000
_cell.length_b   1.000
_cell.length_c   1.000
_cell.angle_alpha   90.00
_cell.angle_beta   90.00
_cell.angle_gamma   90.00
#
_symmetry.space_group_name_H-M   'P 1'
#
loop_
_entity.id
_entity.type
_entity.pdbx_description
1 polymer ?
#
loop_
_entity_poly.entity_id
_entity_poly.type
_entity_poly.pdbx_seq_one_letter_code
_entity_poly.pdbx_strand_id
1 'polypeptide(L)'
;MARGKERNIVGGQIDPYVQQSMLQNKQLAENRLTTAMQEAGASARTVTQERGAGDRAALQAQTQRDVSGAQLEAQDKRAAEDEIARRDDRKFSQTMAEASQGFQARQAELNRDQQNAIIAGDRKAKDEIEKRREALRRFNTELGMDANERNTNAMLSILKGSLNKETSMEKAKTVLNDEADQFDKDKDVYSKTIDRVSEAVDFDKRMDLPTPAAIKEKTPSKWGVAKEVLLKGPVIGGLAELQKYKGLKKEIKEGLADPMGVLQDQIDKYGGSISIEDLTSGTISNIEDKIQTEDIQTEDINKTIGVLEGMLNSIDTKRKAVDKDSVDYDFWQDTHLEIAQMRDNLEGLVSSKKKITGSDKETVGSRVQYALGTVNNSSLGGRAARMRDLVGGDFKAVFDEMTKSIQVPKLYDISPDMNKYDVEYRTWFNNYLSSRYPELQEIGIEEGIE
;
A
#
# COMPACT_ATOMS: atom_id res chain seq x y z
N MET A 1 -104.89 -90.98 44.33
CA MET A 1 -103.96 -92.02 44.81
C MET A 1 -103.34 -92.75 43.61
N ALA A 2 -102.04 -93.09 43.72
CA ALA A 2 -101.20 -94.00 42.89
C ALA A 2 -101.01 -93.66 41.38
N ARG A 3 -99.82 -93.30 40.86
CA ARG A 3 -98.48 -93.96 40.67
C ARG A 3 -98.32 -94.73 39.34
N GLY A 4 -97.25 -94.39 38.59
CA GLY A 4 -96.58 -95.18 37.52
C GLY A 4 -96.91 -94.74 36.09
N LYS A 5 -95.98 -94.42 35.17
CA LYS A 5 -94.64 -94.97 34.94
C LYS A 5 -93.70 -93.92 34.31
N GLU A 6 -92.47 -93.88 34.83
CA GLU A 6 -91.31 -93.25 34.22
C GLU A 6 -90.96 -93.93 32.88
N ARG A 7 -90.53 -93.13 31.89
CA ARG A 7 -89.67 -93.61 30.80
C ARG A 7 -88.35 -92.87 30.88
N ASN A 8 -87.33 -93.58 31.36
CA ASN A 8 -85.94 -93.27 31.10
C ASN A 8 -85.69 -93.27 29.59
N ILE A 9 -85.24 -92.13 29.04
CA ILE A 9 -84.54 -92.11 27.75
C ILE A 9 -83.08 -91.79 28.04
N VAL A 10 -82.28 -92.80 27.74
CA VAL A 10 -80.84 -92.92 27.90
C VAL A 10 -80.12 -91.98 26.93
N GLY A 11 -79.09 -91.29 27.43
CA GLY A 11 -77.87 -90.88 26.72
C GLY A 11 -78.02 -90.25 25.33
N GLY A 12 -78.04 -88.92 25.26
CA GLY A 12 -77.93 -88.18 24.01
C GLY A 12 -76.56 -88.36 23.35
N GLN A 13 -76.47 -89.28 22.39
CA GLN A 13 -75.44 -89.23 21.35
C GLN A 13 -75.77 -88.04 20.45
N ILE A 14 -74.91 -87.02 20.46
CA ILE A 14 -74.96 -85.93 19.49
C ILE A 14 -74.78 -86.56 18.11
N ASP A 15 -75.68 -86.23 17.18
CA ASP A 15 -75.64 -86.70 15.80
C ASP A 15 -74.21 -86.54 15.22
N PRO A 16 -73.60 -87.61 14.67
CA PRO A 16 -72.24 -87.57 14.11
C PRO A 16 -72.01 -86.42 13.12
N TYR A 17 -73.04 -86.01 12.36
CA TYR A 17 -72.95 -84.90 11.43
C TYR A 17 -72.87 -83.54 12.13
N VAL A 18 -73.49 -83.38 13.31
CA VAL A 18 -73.42 -82.16 14.12
C VAL A 18 -72.07 -82.03 14.82
N GLN A 19 -71.49 -83.14 15.30
CA GLN A 19 -70.12 -83.13 15.84
C GLN A 19 -69.08 -82.80 14.76
N GLN A 20 -69.22 -83.37 13.55
CA GLN A 20 -68.32 -83.09 12.44
C GLN A 20 -68.44 -81.64 11.94
N SER A 21 -69.66 -81.11 11.85
CA SER A 21 -69.95 -79.70 11.55
C SER A 21 -69.32 -78.74 12.56
N MET A 22 -69.44 -79.03 13.87
CA MET A 22 -68.85 -78.17 14.90
C MET A 22 -67.32 -78.21 14.88
N LEU A 23 -66.69 -79.37 14.63
CA LEU A 23 -65.24 -79.48 14.47
C LEU A 23 -64.74 -78.72 13.23
N GLN A 24 -65.46 -78.81 12.12
CA GLN A 24 -65.11 -78.12 10.88
C GLN A 24 -65.27 -76.60 11.01
N ASN A 25 -66.34 -76.14 11.68
CA ASN A 25 -66.55 -74.73 12.00
C ASN A 25 -65.51 -74.20 12.98
N LYS A 26 -65.08 -75.01 13.96
CA LYS A 26 -64.01 -74.64 14.88
C LYS A 26 -62.67 -74.51 14.17
N GLN A 27 -62.32 -75.44 13.27
CA GLN A 27 -61.12 -75.34 12.44
C GLN A 27 -61.15 -74.13 11.49
N LEU A 28 -62.31 -73.83 10.90
CA LEU A 28 -62.49 -72.63 10.06
C LEU A 28 -62.35 -71.34 10.87
N ALA A 29 -62.87 -71.30 12.11
CA ALA A 29 -62.73 -70.16 13.00
C ALA A 29 -61.28 -69.98 13.47
N GLU A 30 -60.58 -71.07 13.83
CA GLU A 30 -59.16 -71.05 14.22
C GLU A 30 -58.26 -70.62 13.06
N ASN A 31 -58.52 -71.09 11.84
CA ASN A 31 -57.80 -70.64 10.64
C ASN A 31 -58.04 -69.15 10.37
N ARG A 32 -59.29 -68.66 10.46
CA ARG A 32 -59.61 -67.24 10.30
C ARG A 32 -58.92 -66.36 11.35
N LEU A 33 -58.91 -66.81 12.60
CA LEU A 33 -58.23 -66.09 13.69
C LEU A 33 -56.72 -66.04 13.46
N THR A 34 -56.11 -67.17 13.06
CA THR A 34 -54.66 -67.26 12.82
C THR A 34 -54.24 -66.38 11.64
N THR A 35 -55.00 -66.38 10.54
CA THR A 35 -54.77 -65.48 9.40
C THR A 35 -54.90 -64.01 9.81
N ALA A 36 -55.97 -63.65 10.55
CA ALA A 36 -56.18 -62.28 11.01
C ALA A 36 -55.05 -61.79 11.95
N MET A 37 -54.53 -62.67 12.82
CA MET A 37 -53.38 -62.33 13.68
C MET A 37 -52.08 -62.16 12.88
N GLN A 38 -51.86 -62.99 11.86
CA GLN A 38 -50.69 -62.84 10.97
C GLN A 38 -50.76 -61.56 10.14
N GLU A 39 -51.93 -61.21 9.61
CA GLU A 39 -52.18 -59.97 8.87
C GLU A 39 -52.02 -58.73 9.77
N ALA A 40 -52.56 -58.76 11.00
CA ALA A 40 -52.39 -57.69 11.97
C ALA A 40 -50.92 -57.51 12.37
N GLY A 41 -50.20 -58.61 12.61
CA GLY A 41 -48.76 -58.59 12.92
C GLY A 41 -47.88 -58.17 11.74
N ALA A 42 -48.26 -58.51 10.50
CA ALA A 42 -47.60 -58.01 9.29
C ALA A 42 -47.83 -56.49 9.14
N SER A 43 -49.07 -56.04 9.25
CA SER A 43 -49.44 -54.62 9.15
C SER A 43 -48.73 -53.75 10.19
N ALA A 44 -48.65 -54.21 11.45
CA ALA A 44 -47.94 -53.50 12.50
C ALA A 44 -46.44 -53.38 12.23
N ARG A 45 -45.81 -54.43 11.67
CA ARG A 45 -44.40 -54.40 11.27
C ARG A 45 -44.16 -53.40 10.14
N THR A 46 -45.02 -53.38 9.12
CA THR A 46 -44.93 -52.43 8.01
C THR A 46 -45.04 -50.98 8.50
N VAL A 47 -46.03 -50.68 9.35
CA VAL A 47 -46.21 -49.33 9.92
C VAL A 47 -45.02 -48.89 10.78
N THR A 48 -44.43 -49.80 11.55
CA THR A 48 -43.27 -49.50 12.40
C THR A 48 -42.00 -49.27 11.56
N GLN A 49 -41.85 -50.00 10.46
CA GLN A 49 -40.73 -49.88 9.53
C GLN A 49 -40.84 -48.61 8.68
N GLU A 50 -42.04 -48.24 8.24
CA GLU A 50 -42.34 -46.99 7.54
C GLU A 50 -42.13 -45.76 8.43
N ARG A 51 -42.58 -45.79 9.70
CA ARG A 51 -42.29 -44.72 10.67
C ARG A 51 -40.79 -44.57 10.93
N GLY A 52 -40.08 -45.68 11.17
CA GLY A 52 -38.63 -45.64 11.40
C GLY A 52 -37.80 -45.26 10.16
N ALA A 53 -38.34 -45.38 8.94
CA ALA A 53 -37.74 -44.87 7.72
C ALA A 53 -38.03 -43.38 7.52
N GLY A 54 -39.26 -42.95 7.80
CA GLY A 54 -39.67 -41.54 7.76
C GLY A 54 -38.90 -40.68 8.76
N ASP A 55 -38.73 -41.15 9.99
CA ASP A 55 -37.98 -40.42 11.03
C ASP A 55 -36.50 -40.30 10.67
N ARG A 56 -35.88 -41.34 10.09
CA ARG A 56 -34.47 -41.29 9.64
C ARG A 56 -34.28 -40.38 8.42
N ALA A 57 -35.22 -40.38 7.48
CA ALA A 57 -35.20 -39.47 6.34
C ALA A 57 -35.40 -38.01 6.77
N ALA A 58 -36.29 -37.76 7.74
CA ALA A 58 -36.49 -36.44 8.32
C ALA A 58 -35.23 -35.93 9.04
N LEU A 59 -34.56 -36.79 9.83
CA LEU A 59 -33.31 -36.45 10.51
C LEU A 59 -32.18 -36.14 9.53
N GLN A 60 -31.99 -36.96 8.48
CA GLN A 60 -30.99 -36.69 7.43
C GLN A 60 -31.29 -35.39 6.67
N ALA A 61 -32.56 -35.13 6.34
CA ALA A 61 -32.96 -33.90 5.67
C ALA A 61 -32.76 -32.66 6.57
N GLN A 62 -32.99 -32.80 7.88
CA GLN A 62 -32.72 -31.73 8.86
C GLN A 62 -31.21 -31.49 8.99
N THR A 63 -30.39 -32.52 9.16
CA THR A 63 -28.93 -32.38 9.20
C THR A 63 -28.37 -31.76 7.91
N GLN A 64 -28.89 -32.13 6.73
CA GLN A 64 -28.48 -31.49 5.48
C GLN A 64 -28.87 -30.01 5.42
N ARG A 65 -30.06 -29.65 5.90
CA ARG A 65 -30.49 -28.25 6.01
C ARG A 65 -29.61 -27.47 6.98
N ASP A 66 -29.32 -28.03 8.16
CA ASP A 66 -28.49 -27.38 9.18
C ASP A 66 -27.05 -27.18 8.67
N VAL A 67 -26.48 -28.17 7.98
CA VAL A 67 -25.15 -28.05 7.36
C VAL A 67 -25.17 -27.01 6.23
N SER A 68 -26.19 -27.00 5.37
CA SER A 68 -26.32 -25.98 4.34
C SER A 68 -26.54 -24.57 4.91
N GLY A 69 -27.30 -24.46 6.00
CA GLY A 69 -27.57 -23.20 6.70
C GLY A 69 -26.32 -22.65 7.36
N ALA A 70 -25.55 -23.50 8.05
CA ALA A 70 -24.26 -23.12 8.62
C ALA A 70 -23.22 -22.73 7.55
N GLN A 71 -23.24 -23.38 6.38
CA GLN A 71 -22.39 -23.00 5.24
C GLN A 71 -22.79 -21.65 4.64
N LEU A 72 -24.10 -21.39 4.49
CA LEU A 72 -24.62 -20.11 4.01
C LEU A 72 -24.33 -18.99 5.01
N GLU A 73 -24.56 -19.21 6.30
CA GLU A 73 -24.26 -18.23 7.36
C GLU A 73 -22.76 -17.91 7.42
N ALA A 74 -21.90 -18.92 7.26
CA ALA A 74 -20.46 -18.71 7.17
C ALA A 74 -20.04 -17.95 5.89
N GLN A 75 -20.72 -18.18 4.76
CA GLN A 75 -20.50 -17.42 3.52
C GLN A 75 -20.99 -15.98 3.65
N ASP A 76 -22.17 -15.76 4.22
CA ASP A 76 -22.74 -14.43 4.46
C ASP A 76 -21.87 -13.63 5.42
N LYS A 77 -21.37 -14.27 6.49
CA LYS A 77 -20.43 -13.64 7.43
C LYS A 77 -19.13 -13.21 6.72
N ARG A 78 -18.54 -14.08 5.90
CA ARG A 78 -17.36 -13.74 5.09
C ARG A 78 -17.64 -12.61 4.11
N ALA A 79 -18.78 -12.66 3.41
CA ALA A 79 -19.16 -11.63 2.46
C ALA A 79 -19.39 -10.26 3.16
N ALA A 80 -19.95 -10.26 4.37
CA ALA A 80 -20.11 -9.07 5.18
C ALA A 80 -18.75 -8.52 5.65
N GLU A 81 -17.84 -9.38 6.12
CA GLU A 81 -16.46 -9.01 6.49
C GLU A 81 -15.69 -8.42 5.30
N ASP A 82 -15.80 -9.04 4.11
CA ASP A 82 -15.18 -8.56 2.87
C ASP A 82 -15.73 -7.20 2.42
N GLU A 83 -17.03 -6.96 2.57
CA GLU A 83 -17.65 -5.67 2.23
C GLU A 83 -17.25 -4.56 3.20
N ILE A 84 -17.13 -4.86 4.51
CA ILE A 84 -16.58 -3.93 5.50
C ILE A 84 -15.14 -3.57 5.14
N ALA A 85 -14.30 -4.57 4.87
CA ALA A 85 -12.91 -4.38 4.44
C ALA A 85 -12.79 -3.46 3.21
N ARG A 86 -13.63 -3.69 2.18
CA ARG A 86 -13.65 -2.83 0.98
C ARG A 86 -14.06 -1.40 1.27
N ARG A 87 -15.00 -1.17 2.19
CA ARG A 87 -15.42 0.18 2.59
C ARG A 87 -14.31 0.89 3.34
N ASP A 88 -13.65 0.21 4.25
CA ASP A 88 -12.53 0.76 5.02
C ASP A 88 -11.33 1.08 4.13
N ASP A 89 -11.03 0.25 3.13
CA ASP A 89 -10.00 0.53 2.13
C ASP A 89 -10.32 1.74 1.26
N ARG A 90 -11.58 1.90 0.84
CA ARG A 90 -12.01 3.09 0.09
C ARG A 90 -11.88 4.35 0.94
N LYS A 91 -12.32 4.29 2.21
CA LYS A 91 -12.22 5.39 3.17
C LYS A 91 -10.76 5.78 3.39
N PHE A 92 -9.88 4.79 3.55
CA PHE A 92 -8.44 5.02 3.69
C PHE A 92 -7.81 5.61 2.45
N SER A 93 -8.06 5.02 1.28
CA SER A 93 -7.53 5.51 0.00
C SER A 93 -7.94 6.96 -0.24
N GLN A 94 -9.19 7.31 0.08
CA GLN A 94 -9.67 8.68 0.00
C GLN A 94 -8.96 9.60 1.01
N THR A 95 -8.82 9.16 2.26
CA THR A 95 -8.11 9.90 3.31
C THR A 95 -6.68 10.22 2.89
N MET A 96 -5.95 9.22 2.38
CA MET A 96 -4.57 9.39 1.92
C MET A 96 -4.47 10.28 0.69
N ALA A 97 -5.42 10.18 -0.25
CA ALA A 97 -5.46 11.05 -1.42
C ALA A 97 -5.70 12.52 -1.04
N GLU A 98 -6.60 12.80 -0.11
CA GLU A 98 -6.86 14.14 0.40
C GLU A 98 -5.66 14.69 1.21
N ALA A 99 -5.03 13.85 2.04
CA ALA A 99 -3.84 14.22 2.78
C ALA A 99 -2.66 14.57 1.85
N SER A 100 -2.46 13.76 0.80
CA SER A 100 -1.45 14.01 -0.24
C SER A 100 -1.63 15.39 -0.89
N GLN A 101 -2.87 15.82 -1.16
CA GLN A 101 -3.14 17.18 -1.66
C GLN A 101 -2.72 18.26 -0.66
N GLY A 102 -2.97 18.03 0.64
CA GLY A 102 -2.51 18.91 1.70
C GLY A 102 -0.98 19.05 1.73
N PHE A 103 -0.25 17.96 1.59
CA PHE A 103 1.21 17.97 1.53
C PHE A 103 1.76 18.60 0.25
N GLN A 104 1.12 18.39 -0.90
CA GLN A 104 1.48 19.08 -2.15
C GLN A 104 1.34 20.59 -2.03
N ALA A 105 0.28 21.08 -1.36
CA ALA A 105 0.11 22.51 -1.12
C ALA A 105 1.26 23.07 -0.27
N ARG A 106 1.68 22.33 0.76
CA ARG A 106 2.81 22.70 1.63
C ARG A 106 4.15 22.66 0.89
N GLN A 107 4.35 21.68 0.01
CA GLN A 107 5.53 21.62 -0.86
C GLN A 107 5.57 22.82 -1.82
N ALA A 108 4.43 23.20 -2.40
CA ALA A 108 4.33 24.37 -3.27
C ALA A 108 4.60 25.69 -2.51
N GLU A 109 4.13 25.80 -1.27
CA GLU A 109 4.44 26.93 -0.37
C GLU A 109 5.95 27.00 -0.09
N LEU A 110 6.56 25.88 0.29
CA LEU A 110 8.01 25.79 0.53
C LEU A 110 8.84 26.17 -0.70
N ASN A 111 8.42 25.75 -1.89
CA ASN A 111 9.10 26.13 -3.13
C ASN A 111 9.04 27.66 -3.38
N ARG A 112 7.94 28.33 -3.00
CA ARG A 112 7.83 29.80 -3.08
C ARG A 112 8.68 30.49 -2.02
N ASP A 113 8.64 29.99 -0.78
CA ASP A 113 9.43 30.53 0.32
C ASP A 113 10.93 30.41 0.04
N GLN A 114 11.35 29.29 -0.54
CA GLN A 114 12.72 29.07 -1.01
C GLN A 114 13.14 30.14 -2.02
N GLN A 115 12.31 30.37 -3.03
CA GLN A 115 12.60 31.41 -4.03
C GLN A 115 12.73 32.78 -3.37
N ASN A 116 11.84 33.12 -2.45
CA ASN A 116 11.90 34.38 -1.72
C ASN A 116 13.16 34.50 -0.85
N ALA A 117 13.55 33.44 -0.14
CA ALA A 117 14.74 33.41 0.70
C ALA A 117 16.04 33.53 -0.11
N ILE A 118 16.11 32.86 -1.28
CA ILE A 118 17.24 32.99 -2.21
C ILE A 118 17.32 34.43 -2.75
N ILE A 119 16.20 35.03 -3.18
CA ILE A 119 16.14 36.41 -3.69
C ILE A 119 16.50 37.45 -2.62
N ALA A 120 16.10 37.19 -1.38
CA ALA A 120 16.39 38.05 -0.23
C ALA A 120 17.82 37.88 0.30
N GLY A 121 18.48 36.75 0.02
CA GLY A 121 19.76 36.40 0.63
C GLY A 121 19.63 36.11 2.13
N ASP A 122 18.44 35.69 2.60
CA ASP A 122 18.17 35.44 4.01
C ASP A 122 18.64 34.04 4.41
N ARG A 123 19.83 33.95 5.00
CA ARG A 123 20.43 32.69 5.47
C ARG A 123 19.57 31.95 6.48
N LYS A 124 18.96 32.67 7.42
CA LYS A 124 18.11 32.05 8.45
C LYS A 124 16.88 31.42 7.80
N ALA A 125 16.27 32.12 6.85
CA ALA A 125 15.16 31.57 6.09
C ALA A 125 15.59 30.34 5.27
N LYS A 126 16.75 30.37 4.60
CA LYS A 126 17.28 29.24 3.83
C LYS A 126 17.50 27.98 4.68
N ASP A 127 18.17 28.12 5.83
CA ASP A 127 18.39 27.01 6.78
C ASP A 127 17.05 26.44 7.29
N GLU A 128 16.07 27.32 7.50
CA GLU A 128 14.77 26.94 8.04
C GLU A 128 13.90 26.21 7.01
N ILE A 129 13.94 26.68 5.77
CA ILE A 129 13.27 26.08 4.61
C ILE A 129 13.83 24.68 4.35
N GLU A 130 15.14 24.48 4.44
CA GLU A 130 15.76 23.16 4.33
C GLU A 130 15.23 22.19 5.38
N LYS A 131 15.23 22.58 6.67
CA LYS A 131 14.72 21.74 7.75
C LYS A 131 13.26 21.37 7.55
N ARG A 132 12.45 22.33 7.10
CA ARG A 132 11.02 22.13 6.86
C ARG A 132 10.78 21.22 5.64
N ARG A 133 11.57 21.36 4.56
CA ARG A 133 11.55 20.46 3.39
C ARG A 133 11.93 19.03 3.76
N GLU A 134 13.01 18.85 4.53
CA GLU A 134 13.46 17.52 4.92
C GLU A 134 12.47 16.83 5.85
N ALA A 135 11.86 17.57 6.80
CA ALA A 135 10.78 17.05 7.64
C ALA A 135 9.55 16.62 6.81
N LEU A 136 9.15 17.45 5.83
CA LEU A 136 8.02 17.14 4.93
C LEU A 136 8.31 15.88 4.10
N ARG A 137 9.51 15.77 3.55
CA ARG A 137 9.95 14.61 2.76
C ARG A 137 9.95 13.32 3.57
N ARG A 138 10.52 13.34 4.78
CA ARG A 138 10.48 12.19 5.69
C ARG A 138 9.06 11.76 6.01
N PHE A 139 8.19 12.73 6.31
CA PHE A 139 6.79 12.43 6.60
C PHE A 139 6.04 11.87 5.38
N ASN A 140 6.23 12.44 4.19
CA ASN A 140 5.67 11.91 2.94
C ASN A 140 6.16 10.49 2.63
N THR A 141 7.44 10.21 2.93
CA THR A 141 8.00 8.87 2.78
C THR A 141 7.27 7.89 3.67
N GLU A 142 7.17 8.19 4.96
CA GLU A 142 6.48 7.36 5.97
C GLU A 142 5.01 7.10 5.60
N LEU A 143 4.27 8.13 5.20
CA LEU A 143 2.91 8.01 4.68
C LEU A 143 2.82 7.09 3.46
N GLY A 144 3.78 7.21 2.54
CA GLY A 144 3.88 6.33 1.37
C GLY A 144 4.12 4.87 1.77
N MET A 145 4.92 4.62 2.81
CA MET A 145 5.15 3.27 3.34
C MET A 145 3.86 2.64 3.88
N ASP A 146 3.08 3.42 4.63
CA ASP A 146 1.83 2.97 5.24
C ASP A 146 0.73 2.75 4.18
N ALA A 147 0.67 3.60 3.16
CA ALA A 147 -0.24 3.40 2.03
C ALA A 147 0.12 2.11 1.25
N ASN A 148 1.41 1.88 1.00
CA ASN A 148 1.90 0.66 0.35
C ASN A 148 1.66 -0.59 1.19
N GLU A 149 1.81 -0.49 2.52
CA GLU A 149 1.46 -1.55 3.48
C GLU A 149 0.04 -2.02 3.27
N ARG A 150 -0.89 -1.07 3.33
CA ARG A 150 -2.31 -1.35 3.31
C ARG A 150 -2.77 -1.91 1.96
N ASN A 151 -2.29 -1.34 0.86
CA ASN A 151 -2.57 -1.85 -0.48
C ASN A 151 -2.07 -3.29 -0.65
N THR A 152 -0.88 -3.58 -0.14
CA THR A 152 -0.31 -4.93 -0.19
C THR A 152 -1.13 -5.90 0.65
N ASN A 153 -1.49 -5.52 1.88
CA ASN A 153 -2.28 -6.36 2.78
C ASN A 153 -3.66 -6.67 2.20
N ALA A 154 -4.31 -5.67 1.59
CA ALA A 154 -5.58 -5.85 0.89
C ALA A 154 -5.47 -6.84 -0.28
N MET A 155 -4.42 -6.71 -1.12
CA MET A 155 -4.18 -7.64 -2.24
C MET A 155 -3.96 -9.08 -1.75
N LEU A 156 -3.12 -9.26 -0.73
CA LEU A 156 -2.83 -10.59 -0.19
C LEU A 156 -4.05 -11.21 0.49
N SER A 157 -4.91 -10.41 1.11
CA SER A 157 -6.16 -10.87 1.72
C SER A 157 -7.12 -11.43 0.67
N ILE A 158 -7.26 -10.75 -0.48
CA ILE A 158 -8.06 -11.24 -1.62
C ILE A 158 -7.51 -12.57 -2.16
N LEU A 159 -6.19 -12.70 -2.27
CA LEU A 159 -5.54 -13.94 -2.71
C LEU A 159 -5.77 -15.09 -1.73
N LYS A 160 -5.76 -14.82 -0.42
CA LYS A 160 -6.04 -15.80 0.65
C LYS A 160 -7.48 -16.32 0.60
N GLY A 161 -8.45 -15.47 0.25
CA GLY A 161 -9.87 -15.82 0.20
C GLY A 161 -10.32 -16.56 -1.07
N SER A 162 -9.62 -16.39 -2.20
CA SER A 162 -10.15 -16.74 -3.53
C SER A 162 -9.74 -18.11 -4.09
N LEU A 163 -8.78 -18.84 -3.51
CA LEU A 163 -8.12 -19.95 -4.22
C LEU A 163 -7.86 -21.21 -3.37
N ASN A 164 -7.81 -22.38 -4.05
CA ASN A 164 -7.29 -23.63 -3.49
C ASN A 164 -5.89 -23.40 -2.89
N LYS A 165 -5.77 -23.59 -1.58
CA LYS A 165 -4.66 -23.07 -0.76
C LYS A 165 -3.26 -23.33 -1.32
N GLU A 166 -2.95 -24.52 -1.81
CA GLU A 166 -1.56 -24.86 -2.17
C GLU A 166 -1.07 -24.21 -3.47
N THR A 167 -1.79 -24.34 -4.58
CA THR A 167 -1.30 -23.89 -5.90
C THR A 167 -1.17 -22.38 -5.99
N SER A 168 -2.02 -21.64 -5.27
CA SER A 168 -1.99 -20.18 -5.28
C SER A 168 -0.99 -19.60 -4.29
N MET A 169 -0.74 -20.29 -3.17
CA MET A 169 0.39 -19.94 -2.31
C MET A 169 1.72 -20.11 -3.04
N GLU A 170 1.89 -21.17 -3.84
CA GLU A 170 3.10 -21.34 -4.65
C GLU A 170 3.26 -20.25 -5.73
N LYS A 171 2.19 -19.92 -6.46
CA LYS A 171 2.25 -18.81 -7.43
C LYS A 171 2.56 -17.47 -6.77
N ALA A 172 1.92 -17.17 -5.65
CA ALA A 172 2.14 -15.92 -4.95
C ALA A 172 3.54 -15.87 -4.31
N LYS A 173 4.08 -17.02 -3.88
CA LYS A 173 5.49 -17.16 -3.47
C LYS A 173 6.46 -16.88 -4.62
N THR A 174 6.21 -17.42 -5.82
CA THR A 174 7.03 -17.10 -7.00
C THR A 174 7.04 -15.61 -7.28
N VAL A 175 5.86 -14.97 -7.33
CA VAL A 175 5.74 -13.53 -7.56
C VAL A 175 6.48 -12.73 -6.48
N LEU A 176 6.32 -13.06 -5.21
CA LEU A 176 7.01 -12.35 -4.12
C LEU A 176 8.53 -12.54 -4.17
N ASN A 177 9.03 -13.71 -4.57
CA ASN A 177 10.47 -13.91 -4.77
C ASN A 177 10.99 -13.11 -5.96
N ASP A 178 10.27 -13.11 -7.09
CA ASP A 178 10.65 -12.34 -8.27
C ASP A 178 10.69 -10.84 -7.96
N GLU A 179 9.69 -10.34 -7.22
CA GLU A 179 9.64 -8.96 -6.72
C GLU A 179 10.76 -8.64 -5.72
N ALA A 180 11.09 -9.58 -4.82
CA ALA A 180 12.21 -9.42 -3.89
C ALA A 180 13.56 -9.35 -4.62
N ASP A 181 13.79 -10.25 -5.57
CA ASP A 181 15.03 -10.31 -6.36
C ASP A 181 15.16 -9.07 -7.26
N GLN A 182 14.06 -8.59 -7.83
CA GLN A 182 14.05 -7.34 -8.60
C GLN A 182 14.34 -6.13 -7.70
N PHE A 183 13.70 -6.08 -6.52
CA PHE A 183 13.98 -5.03 -5.54
C PHE A 183 15.44 -5.02 -5.09
N ASP A 184 16.05 -6.16 -4.81
CA ASP A 184 17.45 -6.23 -4.38
C ASP A 184 18.39 -5.72 -5.48
N LYS A 185 18.12 -6.05 -6.74
CA LYS A 185 18.86 -5.52 -7.90
C LYS A 185 18.71 -4.01 -8.01
N ASP A 186 17.48 -3.51 -7.97
CA ASP A 186 17.21 -2.08 -8.13
C ASP A 186 17.79 -1.27 -6.97
N LYS A 187 17.73 -1.81 -5.75
CA LYS A 187 18.34 -1.23 -4.55
C LYS A 187 19.87 -1.22 -4.65
N ASP A 188 20.48 -2.31 -5.09
CA ASP A 188 21.93 -2.38 -5.30
C ASP A 188 22.40 -1.36 -6.36
N VAL A 189 21.67 -1.23 -7.47
CA VAL A 189 21.96 -0.21 -8.50
C VAL A 189 21.84 1.19 -7.93
N TYR A 190 20.76 1.48 -7.20
CA TYR A 190 20.55 2.79 -6.57
C TYR A 190 21.63 3.13 -5.55
N SER A 191 21.93 2.23 -4.60
CA SER A 191 22.98 2.45 -3.58
C SER A 191 24.37 2.64 -4.22
N LYS A 192 24.74 1.79 -5.19
CA LYS A 192 26.00 1.97 -5.93
C LYS A 192 26.06 3.25 -6.74
N THR A 193 24.91 3.74 -7.22
CA THR A 193 24.85 5.02 -7.94
C THR A 193 25.16 6.18 -7.00
N ILE A 194 24.57 6.19 -5.80
CA ILE A 194 24.89 7.20 -4.77
C ILE A 194 26.39 7.22 -4.48
N ASP A 195 26.96 6.07 -4.11
CA ASP A 195 28.37 5.98 -3.73
C ASP A 195 29.30 6.46 -4.85
N ARG A 196 29.06 6.00 -6.08
CA ARG A 196 29.87 6.37 -7.26
C ARG A 196 29.72 7.84 -7.62
N VAL A 197 28.52 8.41 -7.47
CA VAL A 197 28.28 9.81 -7.77
C VAL A 197 28.93 10.68 -6.71
N SER A 198 28.76 10.36 -5.42
CA SER A 198 29.43 11.09 -4.35
C SER A 198 30.95 11.09 -4.52
N GLU A 199 31.56 9.93 -4.80
CA GLU A 199 32.99 9.84 -5.08
C GLU A 199 33.39 10.67 -6.31
N ALA A 200 32.66 10.54 -7.42
CA ALA A 200 32.98 11.27 -8.65
C ALA A 200 32.87 12.80 -8.47
N VAL A 201 31.86 13.26 -7.74
CA VAL A 201 31.60 14.68 -7.47
C VAL A 201 32.65 15.26 -6.53
N ASP A 202 33.04 14.53 -5.48
CA ASP A 202 34.03 15.00 -4.51
C ASP A 202 35.39 15.28 -5.15
N PHE A 203 35.76 14.54 -6.20
CA PHE A 203 37.00 14.72 -6.96
C PHE A 203 36.87 15.56 -8.25
N ASP A 204 35.67 16.02 -8.61
CA ASP A 204 35.49 16.86 -9.79
C ASP A 204 35.97 18.29 -9.51
N LYS A 205 36.94 18.77 -10.29
CA LYS A 205 37.52 20.12 -10.14
C LYS A 205 36.50 21.25 -10.34
N ARG A 206 35.39 20.99 -11.04
CA ARG A 206 34.28 21.94 -11.17
C ARG A 206 33.48 22.08 -9.87
N MET A 207 33.75 21.24 -8.86
CA MET A 207 33.21 21.37 -7.51
C MET A 207 34.13 22.13 -6.56
N ASP A 208 35.25 22.66 -7.05
CA ASP A 208 36.16 23.50 -6.27
C ASP A 208 35.78 24.98 -6.44
N LEU A 209 35.65 25.69 -5.31
CA LEU A 209 35.39 27.12 -5.34
C LEU A 209 36.62 27.87 -5.89
N PRO A 210 36.43 28.89 -6.75
CA PRO A 210 37.53 29.74 -7.19
C PRO A 210 38.26 30.39 -6.02
N THR A 211 39.55 30.69 -6.20
CA THR A 211 40.26 31.55 -5.24
C THR A 211 39.56 32.92 -5.08
N PRO A 212 39.59 33.54 -3.88
CA PRO A 212 38.90 34.80 -3.57
C PRO A 212 39.15 35.98 -4.53
N ALA A 213 40.26 35.96 -5.26
CA ALA A 213 40.59 36.97 -6.28
C ALA A 213 39.65 36.94 -7.50
N ALA A 214 39.08 35.78 -7.84
CA ALA A 214 38.11 35.61 -8.93
C ALA A 214 36.65 35.82 -8.48
N ILE A 215 36.34 35.64 -7.19
CA ILE A 215 34.99 35.76 -6.60
C ILE A 215 34.49 37.23 -6.55
N LYS A 216 35.37 38.22 -6.75
CA LYS A 216 34.96 39.64 -6.84
C LYS A 216 34.09 39.95 -8.06
N GLU A 217 34.08 39.11 -9.10
CA GLU A 217 33.03 39.11 -10.12
C GLU A 217 31.95 38.09 -9.72
N LYS A 218 31.02 38.50 -8.85
CA LYS A 218 29.79 37.74 -8.57
C LYS A 218 29.18 37.27 -9.89
N THR A 219 29.16 35.96 -10.16
CA THR A 219 28.25 35.42 -11.16
C THR A 219 26.85 35.56 -10.55
N PRO A 220 25.98 36.44 -11.07
CA PRO A 220 24.66 36.59 -10.49
C PRO A 220 23.88 35.28 -10.71
N SER A 221 23.18 34.80 -9.68
CA SER A 221 22.28 33.65 -9.85
C SER A 221 21.24 33.97 -10.93
N LYS A 222 20.69 32.93 -11.58
CA LYS A 222 19.58 33.02 -12.55
C LYS A 222 18.46 33.96 -12.05
N TRP A 223 18.25 33.95 -10.74
CA TRP A 223 17.26 34.74 -10.02
C TRP A 223 17.71 36.15 -9.64
N GLY A 224 19.01 36.38 -9.42
CA GLY A 224 19.57 37.73 -9.30
C GLY A 224 19.36 38.56 -10.57
N VAL A 225 19.46 37.91 -11.73
CA VAL A 225 19.15 38.51 -13.04
C VAL A 225 17.64 38.74 -13.22
N ALA A 226 16.80 37.81 -12.77
CA ALA A 226 15.34 37.98 -12.80
C ALA A 226 14.88 39.15 -11.92
N LYS A 227 15.51 39.35 -10.75
CA LYS A 227 15.27 40.47 -9.83
C LYS A 227 15.59 41.82 -10.48
N GLU A 228 16.70 41.92 -11.20
CA GLU A 228 17.08 43.12 -11.97
C GLU A 228 16.08 43.43 -13.11
N VAL A 229 15.60 42.40 -13.82
CA VAL A 229 14.56 42.54 -14.86
C VAL A 229 13.22 43.01 -14.27
N LEU A 230 12.82 42.46 -13.12
CA LEU A 230 11.59 42.82 -12.40
C LEU A 230 11.65 44.24 -11.80
N LEU A 231 12.81 44.66 -11.28
CA LEU A 231 12.99 45.98 -10.65
C LEU A 231 13.24 47.11 -11.65
N LYS A 232 13.97 46.87 -12.75
CA LYS A 232 14.37 47.91 -13.71
C LYS A 232 13.49 47.97 -14.96
N GLY A 233 12.53 47.05 -15.09
CA GLY A 233 11.64 46.95 -16.23
C GLY A 233 12.30 46.34 -17.48
N PRO A 234 11.50 45.82 -18.42
CA PRO A 234 11.97 44.96 -19.51
C PRO A 234 12.77 45.69 -20.60
N VAL A 235 12.88 47.03 -20.57
CA VAL A 235 13.14 47.78 -21.80
C VAL A 235 14.62 47.99 -22.11
N ILE A 236 15.56 48.07 -21.14
CA ILE A 236 16.99 48.30 -21.48
C ILE A 236 17.99 47.57 -20.55
N GLY A 237 17.73 47.48 -19.23
CA GLY A 237 18.68 46.88 -18.28
C GLY A 237 18.59 45.35 -18.16
N GLY A 238 17.37 44.81 -18.05
CA GLY A 238 17.15 43.39 -17.82
C GLY A 238 17.55 42.48 -18.99
N LEU A 239 17.38 42.94 -20.23
CA LEU A 239 17.79 42.21 -21.44
C LEU A 239 19.32 42.16 -21.59
N ALA A 240 20.02 43.24 -21.24
CA ALA A 240 21.47 43.29 -21.22
C ALA A 240 22.06 42.36 -20.16
N GLU A 241 21.47 42.29 -18.96
CA GLU A 241 21.88 41.33 -17.93
C GLU A 241 21.52 39.88 -18.26
N LEU A 242 20.37 39.62 -18.89
CA LEU A 242 20.02 38.28 -19.42
C LEU A 242 21.01 37.83 -20.51
N GLN A 243 21.43 38.73 -21.39
CA GLN A 243 22.48 38.45 -22.38
C GLN A 243 23.85 38.27 -21.72
N LYS A 244 24.17 39.03 -20.66
CA LYS A 244 25.40 38.90 -19.88
C LYS A 244 25.43 37.59 -19.09
N TYR A 245 24.30 37.15 -18.53
CA TYR A 245 24.14 35.86 -17.86
C TYR A 245 24.20 34.68 -18.84
N LYS A 246 23.54 34.79 -20.00
CA LYS A 246 23.69 33.81 -21.09
C LYS A 246 25.12 33.80 -21.66
N GLY A 247 25.81 34.95 -21.65
CA GLY A 247 27.22 35.10 -21.99
C GLY A 247 28.15 34.47 -20.96
N LEU A 248 27.91 34.67 -19.67
CA LEU A 248 28.62 34.04 -18.54
C LEU A 248 28.40 32.52 -18.49
N LYS A 249 27.22 32.02 -18.88
CA LYS A 249 27.00 30.58 -19.10
C LYS A 249 27.79 30.01 -20.28
N LYS A 250 28.08 30.82 -21.29
CA LYS A 250 28.89 30.44 -22.47
C LYS A 250 30.38 30.60 -22.23
N GLU A 251 30.77 31.55 -21.38
CA GLU A 251 32.11 31.74 -20.84
C GLU A 251 32.15 31.21 -19.40
N ILE A 252 32.02 29.88 -19.24
CA ILE A 252 32.59 29.24 -18.05
C ILE A 252 34.10 29.43 -18.20
N LYS A 253 34.60 30.56 -17.69
CA LYS A 253 36.03 30.81 -17.55
C LYS A 253 36.60 29.66 -16.72
N GLU A 254 37.71 29.08 -17.16
CA GLU A 254 38.49 28.14 -16.37
C GLU A 254 38.64 28.68 -14.94
N GLY A 255 38.03 28.01 -13.95
CA GLY A 255 38.16 28.34 -12.52
C GLY A 255 36.88 28.69 -11.74
N LEU A 256 35.67 28.67 -12.32
CA LEU A 256 34.42 28.81 -11.56
C LEU A 256 33.78 27.45 -11.25
N ALA A 257 33.21 27.31 -10.04
CA ALA A 257 32.47 26.11 -9.64
C ALA A 257 31.18 25.96 -10.48
N ASP A 258 30.95 24.76 -11.03
CA ASP A 258 29.81 24.42 -11.88
C ASP A 258 29.10 23.13 -11.40
N PRO A 259 28.45 23.15 -10.22
CA PRO A 259 27.77 21.99 -9.67
C PRO A 259 26.60 21.51 -10.54
N MET A 260 25.95 22.40 -11.30
CA MET A 260 24.87 22.01 -12.20
C MET A 260 25.39 21.28 -13.44
N GLY A 261 26.51 21.71 -14.03
CA GLY A 261 27.15 20.97 -15.11
C GLY A 261 27.63 19.59 -14.66
N VAL A 262 28.22 19.50 -13.47
CA VAL A 262 28.59 18.21 -12.86
C VAL A 262 27.37 17.33 -12.65
N LEU A 263 26.27 17.87 -12.11
CA LEU A 263 25.03 17.11 -11.94
C LEU A 263 24.48 16.62 -13.29
N GLN A 264 24.54 17.43 -14.36
CA GLN A 264 24.04 17.04 -15.67
C GLN A 264 24.86 15.89 -16.22
N ASP A 265 26.20 15.95 -16.10
CA ASP A 265 27.09 14.87 -16.54
C ASP A 265 26.81 13.56 -15.78
N GLN A 266 26.52 13.63 -14.47
CA GLN A 266 26.17 12.44 -13.70
C GLN A 266 24.79 11.90 -14.09
N ILE A 267 23.81 12.75 -14.38
CA ILE A 267 22.51 12.33 -14.90
C ILE A 267 22.68 11.70 -16.29
N ASP A 268 23.42 12.30 -17.21
CA ASP A 268 23.67 11.76 -18.55
C ASP A 268 24.38 10.40 -18.49
N LYS A 269 25.26 10.22 -17.51
CA LYS A 269 25.97 8.96 -17.27
C LYS A 269 25.08 7.84 -16.74
N TYR A 270 24.06 8.16 -15.94
CA TYR A 270 23.27 7.15 -15.20
C TYR A 270 21.75 7.22 -15.46
N GLY A 271 21.12 8.38 -15.44
CA GLY A 271 19.66 8.59 -15.56
C GLY A 271 19.18 8.94 -16.97
N GLY A 272 19.62 8.18 -17.97
CA GLY A 272 19.37 8.44 -19.39
C GLY A 272 17.93 8.88 -19.71
N SER A 273 17.80 9.92 -20.53
CA SER A 273 16.57 10.63 -20.96
C SER A 273 16.03 11.73 -20.02
N ILE A 274 16.51 11.82 -18.78
CA ILE A 274 16.20 12.93 -17.87
C ILE A 274 17.27 14.03 -17.98
N SER A 275 16.86 15.30 -17.98
CA SER A 275 17.77 16.44 -17.94
C SER A 275 17.51 17.30 -16.69
N ILE A 276 18.52 18.04 -16.22
CA ILE A 276 18.34 19.01 -15.13
C ILE A 276 17.28 20.05 -15.50
N GLU A 277 17.26 20.47 -16.76
CA GLU A 277 16.30 21.47 -17.22
C GLU A 277 14.86 20.96 -17.12
N ASP A 278 14.62 19.66 -17.26
CA ASP A 278 13.31 19.04 -17.07
C ASP A 278 12.95 18.82 -15.59
N LEU A 279 13.92 18.82 -14.67
CA LEU A 279 13.68 18.60 -13.22
C LEU A 279 13.20 19.85 -12.46
N THR A 280 13.07 20.99 -13.14
CA THR A 280 12.59 22.22 -12.50
C THR A 280 11.06 22.25 -12.39
N SER A 281 10.51 22.97 -11.42
CA SER A 281 9.05 23.01 -11.19
C SER A 281 8.25 23.52 -12.39
N GLY A 282 8.87 24.31 -13.28
CA GLY A 282 8.23 24.84 -14.49
C GLY A 282 8.22 23.88 -15.69
N THR A 283 9.01 22.82 -15.64
CA THR A 283 9.27 21.90 -16.77
C THR A 283 9.10 20.43 -16.40
N ILE A 284 8.79 20.12 -15.13
CA ILE A 284 8.59 18.75 -14.65
C ILE A 284 7.49 18.00 -15.41
N SER A 285 6.55 18.70 -16.03
CA SER A 285 5.56 18.11 -16.94
C SER A 285 6.20 17.39 -18.13
N ASN A 286 7.40 17.80 -18.58
CA ASN A 286 8.13 17.12 -19.64
C ASN A 286 8.58 15.72 -19.20
N ILE A 287 9.03 15.57 -17.95
CA ILE A 287 9.37 14.27 -17.36
C ILE A 287 8.10 13.44 -17.23
N GLU A 288 7.02 14.04 -16.73
CA GLU A 288 5.71 13.39 -16.62
C GLU A 288 5.24 12.81 -17.96
N ASP A 289 5.37 13.59 -19.04
CA ASP A 289 4.99 13.18 -20.41
C ASP A 289 5.92 12.08 -20.96
N LYS A 290 7.24 12.18 -20.72
CA LYS A 290 8.21 11.13 -21.12
C LYS A 290 8.00 9.82 -20.35
N ILE A 291 7.62 9.88 -19.06
CA ILE A 291 7.21 8.68 -18.32
C ILE A 291 5.94 8.09 -18.93
N GLN A 292 4.97 8.95 -19.30
CA GLN A 292 3.72 8.54 -19.92
C GLN A 292 3.94 7.79 -21.24
N THR A 293 4.89 8.20 -22.07
CA THR A 293 5.25 7.57 -23.35
C THR A 293 6.24 6.42 -23.21
N GLU A 294 6.65 6.09 -21.99
CA GLU A 294 7.66 5.07 -21.66
C GLU A 294 9.09 5.38 -22.14
N ASP A 295 9.37 6.64 -22.51
CA ASP A 295 10.72 7.12 -22.83
C ASP A 295 11.61 7.22 -21.57
N ILE A 296 10.99 7.23 -20.39
CA ILE A 296 11.64 7.14 -19.07
C ILE A 296 11.06 5.93 -18.33
N GLN A 297 11.94 5.02 -17.92
CA GLN A 297 11.60 3.83 -17.14
C GLN A 297 11.82 4.05 -15.65
N THR A 298 11.30 3.14 -14.82
CA THR A 298 11.53 3.14 -13.36
C THR A 298 13.01 3.17 -13.00
N GLU A 299 13.84 2.41 -13.74
CA GLU A 299 15.28 2.36 -13.51
C GLU A 299 15.94 3.74 -13.71
N ASP A 300 15.51 4.49 -14.73
CA ASP A 300 16.01 5.85 -14.99
C ASP A 300 15.63 6.81 -13.86
N ILE A 301 14.42 6.67 -13.30
CA ILE A 301 13.97 7.43 -12.13
C ILE A 301 14.82 7.09 -10.91
N ASN A 302 15.02 5.79 -10.61
CA ASN A 302 15.86 5.32 -9.49
C ASN A 302 17.28 5.87 -9.58
N LYS A 303 17.90 5.76 -10.76
CA LYS A 303 19.27 6.27 -10.99
C LYS A 303 19.32 7.79 -10.86
N THR A 304 18.34 8.51 -11.39
CA THR A 304 18.28 9.98 -11.26
C THR A 304 18.15 10.41 -9.81
N ILE A 305 17.30 9.75 -9.01
CA ILE A 305 17.19 10.00 -7.57
C ILE A 305 18.54 9.72 -6.88
N GLY A 306 19.18 8.59 -7.18
CA GLY A 306 20.51 8.27 -6.64
C GLY A 306 21.59 9.30 -7.00
N VAL A 307 21.56 9.84 -8.21
CA VAL A 307 22.45 10.93 -8.64
C VAL A 307 22.18 12.21 -7.84
N LEU A 308 20.92 12.60 -7.69
CA LEU A 308 20.53 13.79 -6.93
C LEU A 308 20.96 13.68 -5.46
N GLU A 309 20.79 12.52 -4.85
CA GLU A 309 21.18 12.29 -3.46
C GLU A 309 22.70 12.20 -3.27
N GLY A 310 23.42 11.52 -4.18
CA GLY A 310 24.87 11.52 -4.16
C GLY A 310 25.46 12.93 -4.27
N MET A 311 24.84 13.79 -5.09
CA MET A 311 25.21 15.19 -5.22
C MET A 311 24.87 16.01 -3.96
N LEU A 312 23.70 15.81 -3.36
CA LEU A 312 23.30 16.45 -2.11
C LEU A 312 24.26 16.11 -0.95
N ASN A 313 24.67 14.84 -0.83
CA ASN A 313 25.63 14.40 0.18
C ASN A 313 27.00 15.10 0.02
N SER A 314 27.45 15.24 -1.23
CA SER A 314 28.73 15.88 -1.55
C SER A 314 28.69 17.38 -1.25
N ILE A 315 27.59 18.06 -1.64
CA ILE A 315 27.39 19.48 -1.35
C ILE A 315 27.26 19.72 0.15
N ASP A 316 26.53 18.88 0.89
CA ASP A 316 26.40 19.02 2.34
C ASP A 316 27.77 18.94 3.04
N THR A 317 28.64 18.03 2.57
CA THR A 317 30.03 17.92 3.05
C THR A 317 30.81 19.20 2.78
N LYS A 318 30.78 19.71 1.54
CA LYS A 318 31.46 20.97 1.16
C LYS A 318 30.91 22.18 1.91
N ARG A 319 29.60 22.25 2.10
CA ARG A 319 28.90 23.28 2.88
C ARG A 319 29.34 23.29 4.35
N LYS A 320 29.44 22.11 4.98
CA LYS A 320 29.87 21.96 6.38
C LYS A 320 31.36 22.25 6.58
N ALA A 321 32.16 22.16 5.53
CA ALA A 321 33.61 22.44 5.57
C ALA A 321 33.95 23.94 5.53
N VAL A 322 33.00 24.81 5.16
CA VAL A 322 33.19 26.26 5.10
C VAL A 322 32.52 26.99 6.27
N ASP A 323 32.98 28.20 6.55
CA ASP A 323 32.38 29.03 7.61
C ASP A 323 30.94 29.41 7.26
N LYS A 324 30.01 29.25 8.20
CA LYS A 324 28.57 29.50 8.02
C LYS A 324 28.26 30.93 7.62
N ASP A 325 29.13 31.86 8.00
CA ASP A 325 28.95 33.28 7.67
C ASP A 325 29.58 33.69 6.33
N SER A 326 30.22 32.76 5.61
CA SER A 326 30.93 33.03 4.35
C SER A 326 30.01 33.07 3.12
N VAL A 327 30.49 33.71 2.06
CA VAL A 327 29.86 33.68 0.72
C VAL A 327 29.90 32.28 0.13
N ASP A 328 30.91 31.50 0.50
CA ASP A 328 31.09 30.11 0.08
C ASP A 328 29.99 29.22 0.65
N TYR A 329 29.60 29.44 1.91
CA TYR A 329 28.45 28.77 2.52
C TYR A 329 27.16 29.13 1.78
N ASP A 330 26.93 30.41 1.47
CA ASP A 330 25.75 30.83 0.71
C ASP A 330 25.65 30.14 -0.66
N PHE A 331 26.76 30.02 -1.37
CA PHE A 331 26.83 29.33 -2.65
C PHE A 331 26.43 27.85 -2.52
N TRP A 332 27.02 27.14 -1.55
CA TRP A 332 26.70 25.73 -1.34
C TRP A 332 25.28 25.53 -0.80
N GLN A 333 24.77 26.44 0.04
CA GLN A 333 23.39 26.43 0.53
C GLN A 333 22.40 26.60 -0.62
N ASP A 334 22.64 27.55 -1.52
CA ASP A 334 21.76 27.78 -2.68
C ASP A 334 21.77 26.59 -3.62
N THR A 335 22.95 26.02 -3.88
CA THR A 335 23.10 24.81 -4.69
C THR A 335 22.37 23.63 -4.07
N HIS A 336 22.53 23.42 -2.75
CA HIS A 336 21.84 22.36 -2.02
C HIS A 336 20.31 22.49 -2.14
N LEU A 337 19.78 23.70 -1.92
CA LEU A 337 18.35 23.97 -2.03
C LEU A 337 17.82 23.77 -3.46
N GLU A 338 18.57 24.17 -4.49
CA GLU A 338 18.17 23.95 -5.88
C GLU A 338 18.07 22.46 -6.23
N ILE A 339 19.04 21.64 -5.83
CA ILE A 339 19.05 20.20 -6.10
C ILE A 339 17.99 19.48 -5.26
N ALA A 340 17.81 19.87 -4.01
CA ALA A 340 16.75 19.34 -3.16
C ALA A 340 15.37 19.64 -3.78
N GLN A 341 15.21 20.79 -4.44
CA GLN A 341 13.98 21.09 -5.17
C GLN A 341 13.78 20.22 -6.41
N MET A 342 14.84 19.95 -7.17
CA MET A 342 14.77 19.03 -8.31
C MET A 342 14.34 17.62 -7.90
N ARG A 343 14.91 17.11 -6.79
CA ARG A 343 14.50 15.84 -6.20
C ARG A 343 13.02 15.86 -5.81
N ASP A 344 12.59 16.85 -5.03
CA ASP A 344 11.19 16.92 -4.59
C ASP A 344 10.20 17.07 -5.75
N ASN A 345 10.58 17.75 -6.84
CA ASN A 345 9.73 17.84 -8.04
C ASN A 345 9.56 16.46 -8.68
N LEU A 346 10.64 15.67 -8.79
CA LEU A 346 10.61 14.31 -9.33
C LEU A 346 9.79 13.37 -8.42
N GLU A 347 10.04 13.39 -7.11
CA GLU A 347 9.27 12.62 -6.13
C GLU A 347 7.77 13.01 -6.16
N GLY A 348 7.48 14.30 -6.34
CA GLY A 348 6.13 14.85 -6.43
C GLY A 348 5.28 14.30 -7.58
N LEU A 349 5.91 13.73 -8.62
CA LEU A 349 5.19 13.05 -9.71
C LEU A 349 4.42 11.82 -9.25
N VAL A 350 4.66 11.31 -8.02
CA VAL A 350 3.85 10.26 -7.37
C VAL A 350 2.34 10.58 -7.36
N SER A 351 2.00 11.88 -7.35
CA SER A 351 0.63 12.38 -7.39
C SER A 351 -0.03 12.37 -8.77
N SER A 352 0.75 12.11 -9.83
CA SER A 352 0.25 12.15 -11.19
C SER A 352 -0.78 11.06 -11.44
N LYS A 353 -1.90 11.47 -12.05
CA LYS A 353 -2.98 10.58 -12.50
C LYS A 353 -2.91 10.27 -13.99
N LYS A 354 -1.87 10.74 -14.70
CA LYS A 354 -1.71 10.45 -16.13
C LYS A 354 -1.49 8.96 -16.32
N LYS A 355 -2.28 8.34 -17.20
CA LYS A 355 -2.15 6.91 -17.54
C LYS A 355 -0.99 6.69 -18.48
N ILE A 356 -0.20 5.64 -18.24
CA ILE A 356 0.83 5.19 -19.16
C ILE A 356 0.20 4.79 -20.50
N THR A 357 0.86 5.15 -21.60
CA THR A 357 0.39 4.86 -22.95
C THR A 357 0.26 3.35 -23.13
N GLY A 358 -0.94 2.88 -23.50
CA GLY A 358 -1.21 1.44 -23.66
C GLY A 358 -1.51 0.68 -22.37
N SER A 359 -1.53 1.35 -21.21
CA SER A 359 -1.92 0.74 -19.93
C SER A 359 -3.26 1.26 -19.43
N ASP A 360 -4.17 0.34 -19.10
CA ASP A 360 -5.46 0.70 -18.50
C ASP A 360 -5.35 0.98 -16.99
N LYS A 361 -4.27 0.49 -16.36
CA LYS A 361 -4.12 0.39 -14.91
C LYS A 361 -2.94 1.19 -14.35
N GLU A 362 -1.87 1.33 -15.12
CA GLU A 362 -0.65 2.02 -14.67
C GLU A 362 -0.75 3.53 -14.93
N THR A 363 -0.35 4.31 -13.94
CA THR A 363 -0.18 5.75 -14.04
C THR A 363 1.29 6.14 -13.86
N VAL A 364 1.65 7.34 -14.33
CA VAL A 364 2.94 7.97 -14.03
C VAL A 364 3.19 7.97 -12.52
N GLY A 365 2.19 8.34 -11.72
CA GLY A 365 2.28 8.32 -10.26
C GLY A 365 2.61 6.93 -9.70
N SER A 366 1.97 5.87 -10.21
CA SER A 366 2.26 4.50 -9.76
C SER A 366 3.67 4.02 -10.12
N ARG A 367 4.21 4.46 -11.26
CA ARG A 367 5.58 4.12 -11.69
C ARG A 367 6.62 4.84 -10.83
N VAL A 368 6.41 6.13 -10.56
CA VAL A 368 7.23 6.91 -9.62
C VAL A 368 7.13 6.35 -8.21
N GLN A 369 5.94 5.95 -7.76
CA GLN A 369 5.74 5.31 -6.45
C GLN A 369 6.53 4.02 -6.31
N TYR A 370 6.60 3.20 -7.37
CA TYR A 370 7.38 1.97 -7.37
C TYR A 370 8.89 2.27 -7.29
N ALA A 371 9.38 3.27 -8.04
CA ALA A 371 10.75 3.76 -7.93
C ALA A 371 11.09 4.20 -6.49
N LEU A 372 10.25 5.06 -5.90
CA LEU A 372 10.40 5.51 -4.51
C LEU A 372 10.29 4.36 -3.50
N GLY A 373 9.48 3.34 -3.80
CA GLY A 373 9.39 2.13 -2.97
C GLY A 373 10.71 1.34 -2.92
N THR A 374 11.50 1.40 -4.00
CA THR A 374 12.85 0.84 -4.03
C THR A 374 13.79 1.64 -3.13
N VAL A 375 13.82 2.95 -3.34
CA VAL A 375 14.65 3.92 -2.60
C VAL A 375 14.37 3.85 -1.10
N ASN A 376 13.09 3.85 -0.71
CA ASN A 376 12.64 3.91 0.68
C ASN A 376 12.44 2.53 1.33
N ASN A 377 12.79 1.44 0.64
CA ASN A 377 12.60 0.08 1.14
C ASN A 377 11.13 -0.23 1.51
N SER A 378 10.17 0.35 0.79
CA SER A 378 8.74 0.31 1.11
C SER A 378 7.87 -0.34 0.05
N SER A 379 8.47 -0.79 -1.06
CA SER A 379 7.78 -1.55 -2.11
C SER A 379 7.39 -2.96 -1.63
N LEU A 380 6.53 -3.61 -2.41
CA LEU A 380 6.19 -5.03 -2.24
C LEU A 380 7.46 -5.89 -2.24
N GLY A 381 8.34 -5.68 -3.22
CA GLY A 381 9.63 -6.35 -3.30
C GLY A 381 10.51 -6.13 -2.06
N GLY A 382 10.58 -4.91 -1.52
CA GLY A 382 11.34 -4.63 -0.31
C GLY A 382 10.79 -5.33 0.94
N ARG A 383 9.47 -5.47 1.03
CA ARG A 383 8.82 -6.27 2.09
C ARG A 383 9.12 -7.75 1.91
N ALA A 384 8.99 -8.25 0.68
CA ALA A 384 9.27 -9.65 0.35
C ALA A 384 10.73 -10.00 0.62
N ALA A 385 11.69 -9.13 0.29
CA ALA A 385 13.11 -9.29 0.57
C ALA A 385 13.40 -9.37 2.08
N ARG A 386 12.88 -8.42 2.89
CA ARG A 386 13.02 -8.47 4.36
C ARG A 386 12.46 -9.77 4.95
N MET A 387 11.32 -10.21 4.46
CA MET A 387 10.69 -11.43 4.94
C MET A 387 11.46 -12.68 4.49
N ARG A 388 11.97 -12.71 3.26
CA ARG A 388 12.85 -13.77 2.76
C ARG A 388 14.06 -13.93 3.70
N ASP A 389 14.64 -12.82 4.14
CA ASP A 389 15.79 -12.81 5.07
C ASP A 389 15.41 -13.21 6.50
N LEU A 390 14.22 -12.82 6.99
CA LEU A 390 13.76 -13.11 8.37
C LEU A 390 13.24 -14.53 8.56
N VAL A 391 12.50 -15.07 7.60
CA VAL A 391 11.81 -16.38 7.72
C VAL A 391 12.29 -17.43 6.71
N GLY A 392 13.44 -17.19 6.06
CA GLY A 392 14.09 -18.18 5.20
C GLY A 392 13.27 -18.61 3.98
N GLY A 393 12.39 -17.72 3.49
CA GLY A 393 11.50 -18.01 2.36
C GLY A 393 10.25 -18.84 2.70
N ASP A 394 9.90 -19.01 3.98
CA ASP A 394 8.58 -19.51 4.39
C ASP A 394 7.53 -18.39 4.32
N PHE A 395 7.04 -18.14 3.11
CA PHE A 395 6.03 -17.11 2.85
C PHE A 395 4.69 -17.37 3.53
N LYS A 396 4.45 -18.54 4.14
CA LYS A 396 3.19 -18.80 4.84
C LYS A 396 3.01 -17.86 6.05
N ALA A 397 4.07 -17.63 6.81
CA ALA A 397 4.07 -16.65 7.91
C ALA A 397 3.86 -15.22 7.38
N VAL A 398 4.39 -14.93 6.18
CA VAL A 398 4.24 -13.64 5.49
C VAL A 398 2.79 -13.41 5.08
N PHE A 399 2.11 -14.42 4.51
CA PHE A 399 0.68 -14.34 4.22
C PHE A 399 -0.13 -14.15 5.48
N ASP A 400 0.15 -14.87 6.57
CA ASP A 400 -0.63 -14.72 7.80
C ASP A 400 -0.39 -13.36 8.49
N GLU A 401 0.81 -12.79 8.42
CA GLU A 401 1.11 -11.45 8.95
C GLU A 401 0.49 -10.34 8.07
N MET A 402 0.69 -10.41 6.75
CA MET A 402 0.25 -9.38 5.81
C MET A 402 -1.26 -9.45 5.52
N THR A 403 -1.95 -10.52 5.90
CA THR A 403 -3.42 -10.59 5.83
C THR A 403 -4.12 -10.29 7.14
N LYS A 404 -3.37 -9.91 8.20
CA LYS A 404 -4.01 -9.36 9.39
C LYS A 404 -4.84 -8.15 8.98
N SER A 405 -6.11 -8.20 9.38
CA SER A 405 -7.18 -7.25 9.07
C SER A 405 -6.66 -5.83 8.87
N ILE A 406 -7.09 -5.20 7.79
CA ILE A 406 -6.90 -3.78 7.49
C ILE A 406 -7.13 -2.95 8.77
N GLN A 407 -6.06 -2.62 9.49
CA GLN A 407 -6.17 -1.94 10.77
C GLN A 407 -6.64 -0.49 10.53
N VAL A 408 -7.38 0.06 11.48
CA VAL A 408 -7.62 1.50 11.55
C VAL A 408 -6.26 2.22 11.49
N PRO A 409 -6.11 3.30 10.71
CA PRO A 409 -4.84 4.03 10.64
C PRO A 409 -4.36 4.41 12.05
N LYS A 410 -3.10 4.15 12.37
CA LYS A 410 -2.54 4.54 13.67
C LYS A 410 -2.20 6.03 13.64
N LEU A 411 -2.30 6.67 14.80
CA LEU A 411 -1.74 8.00 15.00
C LEU A 411 -0.22 7.90 15.02
N TYR A 412 0.46 8.92 14.51
CA TYR A 412 1.91 8.99 14.50
C TYR A 412 2.40 9.45 15.86
N ASP A 413 3.36 8.73 16.42
CA ASP A 413 4.01 9.11 17.68
C ASP A 413 4.70 10.48 17.53
N ILE A 414 4.59 11.30 18.57
CA ILE A 414 5.26 12.60 18.68
C ILE A 414 6.18 12.52 19.90
N SER A 415 7.49 12.45 19.66
CA SER A 415 8.48 12.39 20.73
C SER A 415 9.11 13.75 21.02
N PRO A 416 9.61 14.01 22.25
CA PRO A 416 10.17 15.31 22.64
C PRO A 416 11.45 15.71 21.88
N ASP A 417 12.16 14.74 21.30
CA ASP A 417 13.40 14.90 20.54
C ASP A 417 13.16 15.17 19.04
N MET A 418 11.91 15.09 18.56
CA MET A 418 11.57 15.44 17.19
C MET A 418 11.81 16.92 16.92
N ASN A 419 12.24 17.23 15.70
CA ASN A 419 12.35 18.62 15.29
C ASN A 419 10.94 19.23 15.17
N LYS A 420 10.83 20.55 15.36
CA LYS A 420 9.53 21.24 15.39
C LYS A 420 8.66 21.05 14.13
N TYR A 421 9.27 20.82 12.97
CA TYR A 421 8.58 20.58 11.71
C TYR A 421 8.06 19.15 11.59
N ASP A 422 8.80 18.16 12.11
CA ASP A 422 8.27 16.80 12.24
C ASP A 422 7.03 16.82 13.16
N VAL A 423 7.10 17.55 14.27
CA VAL A 423 5.96 17.76 15.19
C VAL A 423 4.80 18.46 14.48
N GLU A 424 5.04 19.53 13.71
CA GLU A 424 4.02 20.24 12.93
C GLU A 424 3.26 19.29 11.98
N TYR A 425 3.98 18.50 11.18
CA TYR A 425 3.37 17.62 10.18
C TYR A 425 2.64 16.43 10.80
N ARG A 426 3.24 15.80 11.81
CA ARG A 426 2.61 14.69 12.56
C ARG A 426 1.36 15.16 13.29
N THR A 427 1.42 16.32 13.95
CA THR A 427 0.25 16.91 14.64
C THR A 427 -0.87 17.22 13.65
N TRP A 428 -0.54 17.86 12.52
CA TRP A 428 -1.52 18.17 11.49
C TRP A 428 -2.19 16.90 10.96
N PHE A 429 -1.40 15.86 10.66
CA PHE A 429 -1.94 14.62 10.11
C PHE A 429 -2.73 13.81 11.14
N ASN A 430 -2.27 13.73 12.40
CA ASN A 430 -3.01 13.11 13.49
C ASN A 430 -4.38 13.79 13.69
N ASN A 431 -4.42 15.12 13.69
CA ASN A 431 -5.69 15.86 13.76
C ASN A 431 -6.59 15.56 12.56
N TYR A 432 -6.01 15.47 11.35
CA TYR A 432 -6.73 15.10 10.15
C TYR A 432 -7.30 13.66 10.24
N LEU A 433 -6.50 12.69 10.68
CA LEU A 433 -6.94 11.30 10.92
C LEU A 433 -8.05 11.22 11.97
N SER A 434 -7.86 11.84 13.14
CA SER A 434 -8.86 11.86 14.22
C SER A 434 -10.17 12.53 13.81
N SER A 435 -10.16 13.42 12.81
CA SER A 435 -11.40 14.00 12.25
C SER A 435 -12.16 13.05 11.32
N ARG A 436 -11.47 12.06 10.74
CA ARG A 436 -12.03 11.08 9.78
C ARG A 436 -12.33 9.72 10.41
N TYR A 437 -11.62 9.38 11.47
CA TYR A 437 -11.73 8.13 12.24
C TYR A 437 -11.98 8.48 13.72
N PRO A 438 -13.24 8.80 14.11
CA PRO A 438 -13.59 9.13 15.49
C PRO A 438 -13.16 8.05 16.51
N GLU A 439 -13.10 6.79 16.08
CA GLU A 439 -12.60 5.66 16.86
C GLU A 439 -11.14 5.84 17.34
N LEU A 440 -10.35 6.70 16.68
CA LEU A 440 -8.99 7.04 17.12
C LEU A 440 -8.96 8.04 18.28
N GLN A 441 -10.04 8.75 18.54
CA GLN A 441 -10.13 9.67 19.69
C GLN A 441 -10.28 8.93 21.02
N GLU A 442 -10.89 7.73 21.00
CA GLU A 442 -11.10 6.92 22.20
C GLU A 442 -9.81 6.24 22.70
N ILE A 443 -8.87 5.94 21.80
CA ILE A 443 -7.57 5.31 22.12
C ILE A 443 -6.61 6.31 22.80
N GLY A 444 -6.74 7.61 22.52
CA GLY A 444 -5.86 8.66 23.06
C GLY A 444 -6.13 9.09 24.51
N ILE A 445 -7.15 8.53 25.18
CA ILE A 445 -7.52 8.91 26.55
C ILE A 445 -6.98 7.89 27.58
N GLU A 446 -6.65 6.65 27.19
CA GLU A 446 -6.20 5.63 28.15
C GLU A 446 -4.70 5.68 28.48
N GLU A 447 -3.83 6.31 27.68
CA GLU A 447 -2.38 6.40 27.96
C GLU A 447 -1.92 7.76 28.54
N GLY A 448 -2.86 8.63 28.92
CA GLY A 448 -2.57 10.02 29.32
C GLY A 448 -2.86 10.39 30.78
N ILE A 449 -3.13 9.42 31.67
CA ILE A 449 -3.32 9.68 33.10
C ILE A 449 -2.52 8.66 33.92
N GLU A 450 -1.29 9.02 34.25
CA GLU A 450 -0.71 8.82 35.60
C GLU A 450 0.26 9.95 35.94
#